data_AF-A0A1F1EB44-F1
#
_entry.id   AF-A0A1F1EB44-F1
#
_cell.length_a   1.000
_cell.length_b   1.000
_cell.length_c   1.000
_cell.angle_alpha   90.00
_cell.angle_beta   90.00
_cell.angle_gamma   90.00
#
_symmetry.space_group_name_H-M   'P 1'
#
loop_
_entity.id
_entity.type
_entity.pdbx_description
1 polymer ?
#
loop_
_entity_poly.entity_id
_entity_poly.type
_entity_poly.pdbx_seq_one_letter_code
_entity_poly.pdbx_strand_id
1 'polypeptide(L)'
;MNTRVHEAVATTTAPSAWPHRNAGQVHTAVLTIAGMPRKLRPAVERAMARCITTESEFIVPGDDPLTAQWCTRWYRDMPGDAELVRAVVPARVGIGCRQVITGTQKELAALEREVELLSTEHAFSARVDVTI
;
A
#
# COMPACT_ATOMS: atom_id res chain seq x y z
N MET A 1 14.74 41.91 46.44
CA MET A 1 15.64 41.75 45.27
C MET A 1 15.04 40.66 44.42
N ASN A 2 14.55 41.05 43.24
CA ASN A 2 13.56 40.34 42.46
C ASN A 2 14.26 39.52 41.37
N THR A 3 13.97 38.22 41.25
CA THR A 3 14.42 37.43 40.10
C THR A 3 13.21 37.12 39.23
N ARG A 4 13.13 37.82 38.09
CA ARG A 4 12.12 37.60 37.05
C ARG A 4 12.40 36.26 36.38
N VAL A 5 11.44 35.35 36.44
CA VAL A 5 11.38 34.17 35.55
C VAL A 5 10.96 34.66 34.17
N HIS A 6 11.83 34.49 33.18
CA HIS A 6 11.52 34.76 31.78
C HIS A 6 10.58 33.67 31.27
N GLU A 7 9.40 34.07 30.78
CA GLU A 7 8.52 33.22 29.98
C GLU A 7 9.29 32.67 28.77
N ALA A 8 9.44 31.36 28.71
CA ALA A 8 9.82 30.69 27.48
C ALA A 8 8.63 30.76 26.54
N VAL A 9 8.70 31.68 25.56
CA VAL A 9 7.81 31.70 24.40
C VAL A 9 7.91 30.33 23.75
N ALA A 10 6.83 29.54 23.85
CA ALA A 10 6.67 28.30 23.10
C ALA A 10 6.51 28.66 21.63
N THR A 11 7.63 28.84 20.93
CA THR A 11 7.64 28.90 19.48
C THR A 11 7.29 27.51 18.99
N THR A 12 6.02 27.31 18.61
CA THR A 12 5.56 26.16 17.82
C THR A 12 6.35 26.17 16.51
N THR A 13 7.51 25.52 16.55
CA THR A 13 8.31 25.25 15.37
C THR A 13 7.61 24.07 14.71
N ALA A 14 6.81 24.36 13.68
CA ALA A 14 6.24 23.32 12.83
C ALA A 14 7.37 22.35 12.44
N PRO A 15 7.21 21.03 12.62
CA PRO A 15 8.27 20.10 12.28
C PRO A 15 8.63 20.29 10.80
N SER A 16 9.88 20.70 10.61
CA SER A 16 10.65 20.86 9.39
C SER A 16 10.02 20.22 8.13
N ALA A 17 9.69 21.06 7.15
CA ALA A 17 9.31 20.66 5.79
C ALA A 17 10.51 20.03 5.06
N TRP A 18 10.80 18.77 5.37
CA TRP A 18 11.51 17.86 4.48
C TRP A 18 10.53 17.46 3.35
N PRO A 19 11.01 17.29 2.11
CA PRO A 19 10.32 17.86 0.96
C PRO A 19 9.08 17.06 0.55
N HIS A 20 7.96 17.26 1.23
CA HIS A 20 6.68 16.73 0.77
C HIS A 20 6.24 17.49 -0.50
N ARG A 21 6.48 16.89 -1.67
CA ARG A 21 6.00 17.40 -2.97
C ARG A 21 4.57 16.94 -3.30
N ASN A 22 3.86 16.40 -2.33
CA ASN A 22 2.54 15.83 -2.51
C ASN A 22 1.54 16.94 -2.83
N ALA A 23 0.94 16.91 -4.02
CA ALA A 23 0.07 17.97 -4.53
C ALA A 23 -1.38 17.91 -4.00
N GLY A 24 -1.61 17.26 -2.86
CA GLY A 24 -2.94 17.08 -2.28
C GLY A 24 -2.96 16.26 -1.01
N GLN A 25 -4.15 16.05 -0.44
CA GLN A 25 -4.34 15.20 0.74
C GLN A 25 -3.99 13.76 0.41
N VAL A 26 -3.12 13.17 1.24
CA VAL A 26 -2.70 11.77 1.14
C VAL A 26 -3.61 10.91 2.02
N HIS A 27 -4.02 9.77 1.49
CA HIS A 27 -4.81 8.76 2.19
C HIS A 27 -4.00 7.47 2.30
N THR A 28 -4.31 6.68 3.33
CA THR A 28 -3.78 5.33 3.48
C THR A 28 -4.78 4.34 2.88
N ALA A 29 -4.30 3.37 2.12
CA ALA A 29 -5.13 2.30 1.58
C ALA A 29 -4.43 0.95 1.69
N VAL A 30 -5.19 -0.13 1.53
CA VAL A 30 -4.68 -1.50 1.48
C VAL A 30 -4.95 -2.09 0.11
N LEU A 31 -3.89 -2.38 -0.63
CA LEU A 31 -3.95 -3.23 -1.82
C LEU A 31 -4.04 -4.69 -1.39
N THR A 32 -5.11 -5.37 -1.76
CA THR A 32 -5.27 -6.81 -1.56
C THR A 32 -5.36 -7.52 -2.91
N ILE A 33 -4.53 -8.55 -3.10
CA ILE A 33 -4.53 -9.42 -4.28
C ILE A 33 -4.62 -10.87 -3.82
N ALA A 34 -5.44 -11.67 -4.50
CA ALA A 34 -5.59 -13.10 -4.27
C ALA A 34 -5.70 -13.88 -5.60
N GLY A 35 -5.13 -15.08 -5.66
CA GLY A 35 -5.22 -16.01 -6.78
C GLY A 35 -4.47 -15.57 -8.04
N MET A 36 -3.58 -14.58 -7.97
CA MET A 36 -2.98 -13.99 -9.16
C MET A 36 -1.91 -14.91 -9.78
N PRO A 37 -1.93 -15.15 -11.11
CA PRO A 37 -0.82 -15.80 -11.80
C PRO A 37 0.51 -15.08 -11.58
N ARG A 38 1.56 -15.82 -11.17
CA ARG A 38 2.89 -15.24 -10.85
C ARG A 38 3.49 -14.36 -11.95
N LYS A 39 3.19 -14.66 -13.22
CA LYS A 39 3.65 -13.88 -14.39
C LYS A 39 3.11 -12.44 -14.44
N LEU A 40 2.03 -12.15 -13.71
CA LEU A 40 1.40 -10.82 -13.69
C LEU A 40 1.96 -9.90 -12.61
N ARG A 41 2.81 -10.40 -11.70
CA ARG A 41 3.48 -9.57 -10.70
C ARG A 41 4.11 -8.29 -11.29
N PRO A 42 4.91 -8.37 -12.38
CA PRO A 42 5.49 -7.17 -12.96
C PRO A 42 4.45 -6.19 -13.52
N ALA A 43 3.28 -6.67 -13.95
CA ALA A 43 2.22 -5.79 -14.46
C ALA A 43 1.59 -4.97 -13.32
N VAL A 44 1.31 -5.61 -12.19
CA VAL A 44 0.82 -4.94 -10.98
C VAL A 44 1.84 -3.96 -10.44
N GLU A 45 3.11 -4.36 -10.30
CA GLU A 45 4.17 -3.47 -9.80
C GLU A 45 4.34 -2.24 -10.71
N ARG A 46 4.21 -2.41 -12.04
CA ARG A 46 4.19 -1.27 -12.98
C ARG A 46 2.94 -0.42 -12.84
N ALA A 47 1.77 -0.99 -12.58
CA ALA A 47 0.55 -0.23 -12.33
C ALA A 47 0.71 0.63 -11.06
N MET A 48 1.25 0.05 -9.98
CA MET A 48 1.59 0.78 -8.76
C MET A 48 2.54 1.95 -9.05
N ALA A 49 3.65 1.71 -9.74
CA ALA A 49 4.64 2.75 -10.05
C ALA A 49 4.09 3.86 -10.98
N ARG A 50 3.14 3.55 -11.86
CA ARG A 50 2.50 4.56 -12.74
C ARG A 50 1.43 5.37 -12.01
N CYS A 51 0.64 4.73 -11.15
CA CYS A 51 -0.52 5.35 -10.53
C CYS A 51 -0.17 6.08 -9.24
N ILE A 52 0.75 5.55 -8.44
CA ILE A 52 1.15 6.13 -7.15
C ILE A 52 2.45 6.90 -7.36
N THR A 53 2.33 8.22 -7.50
CA THR A 53 3.46 9.12 -7.79
C THR A 53 3.81 10.03 -6.61
N THR A 54 2.83 10.26 -5.72
CA THR A 54 2.99 10.87 -4.40
C THR A 54 4.04 10.13 -3.59
N GLU A 55 4.91 10.87 -2.91
CA GLU A 55 5.92 10.30 -2.03
C GLU A 55 5.24 9.58 -0.86
N SER A 56 5.73 8.37 -0.56
CA SER A 56 5.16 7.56 0.51
C SER A 56 5.34 8.26 1.86
N GLU A 57 4.23 8.48 2.56
CA GLU A 57 4.24 9.01 3.94
C GLU A 57 4.35 7.89 4.98
N PHE A 58 4.41 6.63 4.53
CA PHE A 58 4.57 5.48 5.40
C PHE A 58 6.04 5.34 5.85
N ILE A 59 6.42 6.12 6.85
CA ILE A 59 7.67 5.99 7.59
C ILE A 59 7.33 5.51 9.00
N VAL A 60 7.77 4.31 9.36
CA VAL A 60 7.67 3.81 10.74
C VAL A 60 9.02 4.07 11.43
N PRO A 61 9.10 5.03 12.37
CA PRO A 61 10.36 5.33 13.05
C PRO A 61 10.87 4.11 13.83
N GLY A 62 12.13 3.73 13.62
CA GLY A 62 12.77 2.59 14.29
C GLY A 62 12.47 1.23 13.67
N ASP A 63 11.78 1.18 12.51
CA ASP A 63 11.62 -0.06 11.75
C ASP A 63 12.97 -0.51 11.21
N ASP A 64 13.29 -1.80 11.38
CA ASP A 64 14.54 -2.37 10.90
C ASP A 64 14.51 -2.34 9.35
N PRO A 65 15.51 -1.73 8.68
CA PRO A 65 15.68 -1.79 7.23
C PRO A 65 15.49 -3.18 6.60
N LEU A 66 15.82 -4.24 7.33
CA LEU A 66 15.69 -5.63 6.88
C LEU A 66 14.26 -6.16 6.96
N THR A 67 13.40 -5.58 7.81
CA THR A 67 11.97 -5.92 7.91
C THR A 67 11.05 -4.83 7.34
N ALA A 68 11.61 -3.67 7.00
CA ALA A 68 10.90 -2.54 6.46
C ALA A 68 10.11 -2.91 5.20
N GLN A 69 8.87 -2.45 5.13
CA GLN A 69 7.93 -2.81 4.06
C GLN A 69 8.09 -1.90 2.83
N TRP A 70 9.33 -1.73 2.33
CA TRP A 70 9.61 -0.93 1.14
C TRP A 70 9.18 -1.61 -0.17
N CYS A 71 9.12 -2.94 -0.16
CA CYS A 71 8.77 -3.75 -1.32
C CYS A 71 7.45 -4.46 -1.08
N THR A 72 6.64 -4.62 -2.13
CA THR A 72 5.42 -5.42 -2.09
C THR A 72 5.73 -6.84 -1.64
N ARG A 73 5.12 -7.25 -0.53
CA ARG A 73 5.32 -8.60 0.01
C ARG A 73 4.35 -9.59 -0.65
N TRP A 74 4.90 -10.38 -1.57
CA TRP A 74 4.17 -11.44 -2.24
C TRP A 74 4.23 -12.74 -1.44
N TYR A 75 3.09 -13.42 -1.29
CA TYR A 75 3.00 -14.74 -0.69
C TYR A 75 2.34 -15.73 -1.65
N ARG A 76 2.56 -17.03 -1.44
CA ARG A 76 1.82 -18.07 -2.14
C ARG A 76 0.39 -18.07 -1.62
N ASP A 77 -0.55 -17.92 -2.53
CA ASP A 77 -1.97 -17.98 -2.20
C ASP A 77 -2.44 -19.41 -2.46
N MET A 78 -2.37 -20.22 -1.40
CA MET A 78 -2.73 -21.63 -1.45
C MET A 78 -4.19 -21.79 -1.03
N PRO A 79 -5.00 -22.54 -1.81
CA PRO A 79 -6.33 -22.94 -1.37
C PRO A 79 -6.22 -23.72 -0.06
N GLY A 80 -7.13 -23.47 0.88
CA GLY A 80 -7.20 -24.26 2.11
C GLY A 80 -7.64 -25.70 1.81
N ASP A 81 -7.34 -26.63 2.71
CA ASP A 81 -7.66 -28.07 2.53
C ASP A 81 -9.14 -28.32 2.18
N ALA A 82 -10.05 -27.58 2.81
CA ALA A 82 -11.49 -27.67 2.54
C ALA A 82 -11.89 -27.21 1.13
N GLU A 83 -11.15 -26.28 0.56
CA GLU A 83 -11.37 -25.74 -0.78
C GLU A 83 -10.79 -26.67 -1.85
N LEU A 84 -9.65 -27.30 -1.54
CA LEU A 84 -9.03 -28.35 -2.36
C LEU A 84 -9.95 -29.57 -2.52
N VAL A 85 -10.64 -29.98 -1.45
CA VAL A 85 -11.56 -31.14 -1.44
C VAL A 85 -12.85 -30.85 -2.23
N ARG A 86 -13.28 -29.59 -2.34
CA ARG A 86 -14.51 -29.19 -3.03
C ARG A 86 -14.30 -28.81 -4.49
N ALA A 87 -13.06 -28.64 -4.93
CA ALA A 87 -12.78 -28.08 -6.25
C ALA A 87 -12.93 -29.13 -7.37
N VAL A 88 -13.92 -28.92 -8.25
CA VAL A 88 -14.13 -29.68 -9.49
C VAL A 88 -13.09 -29.33 -10.57
N VAL A 89 -12.43 -28.17 -10.41
CA VAL A 89 -11.33 -27.64 -11.23
C VAL A 89 -10.11 -27.49 -10.32
N PRO A 90 -8.86 -27.71 -10.79
CA PRO A 90 -7.70 -27.57 -9.93
C PRO A 90 -7.67 -26.15 -9.35
N ALA A 91 -7.64 -26.08 -8.02
CA ALA A 91 -7.59 -24.83 -7.31
C ALA A 91 -6.37 -24.02 -7.80
N ARG A 92 -6.63 -22.78 -8.24
CA ARG A 92 -5.60 -21.95 -8.88
C ARG A 92 -4.56 -21.55 -7.85
N VAL A 93 -3.42 -22.24 -7.86
CA VAL A 93 -2.25 -21.85 -7.08
C VAL A 93 -1.73 -20.52 -7.63
N GLY A 94 -1.96 -19.46 -6.87
CA GLY A 94 -1.59 -18.10 -7.24
C GLY A 94 -0.58 -17.50 -6.29
N ILE A 95 -0.34 -16.21 -6.48
CA ILE A 95 0.27 -15.37 -5.47
C ILE A 95 -0.73 -14.32 -5.02
N GLY A 96 -0.59 -13.90 -3.76
CA GLY A 96 -1.34 -12.82 -3.18
C GLY A 96 -0.43 -11.77 -2.56
N CYS A 97 -1.01 -10.63 -2.24
CA CYS A 97 -0.37 -9.62 -1.41
C CYS A 97 -1.42 -8.88 -0.58
N ARG A 98 -0.97 -8.35 0.55
CA ARG A 98 -1.72 -7.38 1.35
C ARG A 98 -0.76 -6.28 1.74
N GLN A 99 -0.79 -5.19 0.98
CA GLN A 99 0.18 -4.11 1.07
C GLN A 99 -0.49 -2.81 1.49
N VAL A 100 0.03 -2.16 2.53
CA VAL A 100 -0.34 -0.79 2.86
C VAL A 100 0.34 0.15 1.87
N ILE A 101 -0.43 1.04 1.28
CA ILE A 101 0.04 2.06 0.34
C ILE A 101 -0.49 3.43 0.76
N THR A 102 0.20 4.48 0.34
CA THR A 102 -0.25 5.86 0.52
C THR A 102 -0.32 6.54 -0.84
N GLY A 103 -1.27 7.46 -0.99
CA GLY A 103 -1.46 8.22 -2.23
C GLY A 103 -2.65 9.15 -2.13
N THR A 104 -2.79 10.07 -3.08
CA THR A 104 -3.99 10.90 -3.17
C THR A 104 -5.20 10.06 -3.60
N GLN A 105 -6.42 10.56 -3.34
CA GLN A 105 -7.65 9.87 -3.75
C GLN A 105 -7.67 9.55 -5.26
N LYS A 106 -7.15 10.47 -6.09
CA LYS A 106 -7.08 10.29 -7.55
C LYS A 106 -6.15 9.16 -7.95
N GLU A 107 -5.00 9.06 -7.31
CA GLU A 107 -3.99 8.02 -7.56
C GLU A 107 -4.47 6.65 -7.12
N LEU A 108 -5.07 6.56 -5.92
CA LEU A 108 -5.66 5.32 -5.41
C LEU A 108 -6.79 4.82 -6.30
N ALA A 109 -7.70 5.71 -6.74
CA ALA A 109 -8.75 5.35 -7.68
C ALA A 109 -8.22 4.98 -9.08
N ALA A 110 -7.10 5.55 -9.51
CA ALA A 110 -6.44 5.15 -10.76
C ALA A 110 -5.83 3.76 -10.65
N LEU A 111 -5.17 3.46 -9.53
CA LEU A 111 -4.63 2.14 -9.27
C LEU A 111 -5.73 1.08 -9.19
N GLU A 112 -6.83 1.37 -8.49
CA GLU A 112 -7.99 0.49 -8.36
C GLU A 112 -8.51 0.05 -9.74
N ARG A 113 -8.75 1.00 -10.65
CA ARG A 113 -9.20 0.70 -12.02
C ARG A 113 -8.21 -0.17 -12.81
N GLU A 114 -6.91 0.11 -12.70
CA GLU A 114 -5.88 -0.66 -13.41
C GLU A 114 -5.79 -2.10 -12.88
N VAL A 115 -5.87 -2.30 -11.57
CA VAL A 115 -5.82 -3.65 -10.99
C VAL A 115 -7.13 -4.41 -11.18
N GLU A 116 -8.28 -3.73 -11.24
CA GLU A 116 -9.58 -4.32 -11.59
C GLU A 116 -9.62 -4.81 -13.04
N LEU A 117 -9.02 -4.05 -13.97
CA LEU A 117 -8.89 -4.48 -15.36
C LEU A 117 -8.04 -5.77 -15.45
N LEU A 118 -6.86 -5.76 -14.81
CA LEU A 118 -5.98 -6.93 -14.77
C LEU A 118 -6.65 -8.15 -14.13
N SER A 119 -7.37 -7.94 -13.02
CA SER A 119 -8.04 -9.00 -12.26
C SER A 119 -9.16 -9.64 -13.05
N THR A 120 -9.94 -8.82 -13.77
CA THR A 120 -11.00 -9.28 -14.67
C THR A 120 -10.44 -10.05 -15.87
N GLU A 121 -9.42 -9.51 -16.55
CA GLU A 121 -8.82 -10.14 -17.74
C GLU A 121 -8.19 -11.50 -17.43
N HIS A 122 -7.61 -11.65 -16.24
CA HIS A 122 -6.85 -12.83 -15.86
C HIS A 122 -7.53 -13.71 -14.79
N ALA A 123 -8.76 -13.38 -14.42
CA ALA A 123 -9.57 -14.10 -13.44
C ALA A 123 -8.83 -14.34 -12.11
N PHE A 124 -8.44 -13.25 -11.46
CA PHE A 124 -7.96 -13.21 -10.08
C PHE A 124 -8.70 -12.11 -9.29
N SER A 125 -8.44 -11.96 -7.99
CA SER A 125 -9.06 -10.92 -7.16
C SER A 125 -8.06 -9.80 -6.87
N ALA A 126 -8.48 -8.55 -7.05
CA ALA A 126 -7.73 -7.37 -6.67
C ALA A 126 -8.67 -6.28 -6.14
N ARG A 127 -8.26 -5.57 -5.10
CA ARG A 127 -9.01 -4.43 -4.53
C ARG A 127 -8.07 -3.44 -3.84
N VAL A 128 -8.51 -2.18 -3.77
CA VAL A 128 -7.82 -1.11 -3.03
C VAL A 128 -8.81 -0.52 -2.02
N ASP A 129 -8.63 -0.85 -0.74
CA ASP A 129 -9.52 -0.39 0.32
C ASP A 129 -8.91 0.83 1.02
N VAL A 130 -9.51 2.02 0.86
CA VAL A 130 -9.08 3.24 1.56
C VAL A 130 -9.45 3.12 3.05
N THR A 131 -8.46 3.32 3.92
CA THR A 131 -8.65 3.31 5.37
C THR A 131 -9.07 4.71 5.83
N ILE A 132 -10.21 4.80 6.52
CA ILE A 132 -10.80 6.05 7.04
C ILE A 132 -10.23 6.37 8.42
#